data_AF-A0A1I0QJF0-F1
#
_entry.id   AF-A0A1I0QJF0-F1
#
_cell.length_a   1.000
_cell.length_b   1.000
_cell.length_c   1.000
_cell.angle_alpha   90.00
_cell.angle_beta   90.00
_cell.angle_gamma   90.00
#
_symmetry.space_group_name_H-M   'P 1'
#
loop_
_entity.id
_entity.type
_entity.pdbx_description
1 polymer ?
#
loop_
_entity_poly.entity_id
_entity_poly.type
_entity_poly.pdbx_seq_one_letter_code
_entity_poly.pdbx_strand_id
1 'polypeptide(L)'
;MMLIKKIILFLACTILSFTKAQNYTESQIDAEIKKARILSINKPNKSIELCTKIYRISKDMGYKKGMLECNNILMAKLYDAGDFKKVVDISREAETLAKEINDNVTLSNTYRLRGASYTELGFNDECLKELKKALRTAEKITSKNDKNYLEALIYTGFGSYSAHINAPMDSLIYYAEKSLKSTMAIYEDKNFVTKKYYNLAVSYMNLGMLSVATNRIKDAEMYLSKSLEISQNEKYLVNKNIEVTVLNEFAWLYYDQKKYKEAVRYAERAEALEKRISIPYIRRDIYEVYFKSYVELGEKETSKKYMNLYTKLNDSLVNVEKKAINTPVKQIMSEQGESYTNNIQRIILIALGLLISVLAVGWFFWRKNQNKIHEKYKNVIANLKNEADAKQSGFTLAETDDKVAENTLSISEDTTTELLRKLSKFEKSEKFLKKDTNLSSLSNMLNTNPRYLSEIIKQHRGKNFNNYLNGLRIHYITNKLYETPVFREYKISYLAEFCGFSSREVFAVIFKKETGVTPSYFINQLKKDNGQPEVV
;
A
#
# COMPACT_ATOMS: atom_id res chain seq x y z
N MET A 1 -29.49 62.03 -12.05
CA MET A 1 -29.83 61.88 -10.61
C MET A 1 -30.55 60.56 -10.27
N MET A 2 -31.45 60.04 -11.11
CA MET A 2 -32.14 58.75 -10.87
C MET A 2 -31.25 57.50 -10.92
N LEU A 3 -30.21 57.50 -11.77
CA LEU A 3 -29.31 56.34 -11.92
C LEU A 3 -28.42 56.14 -10.69
N ILE A 4 -27.94 57.25 -10.10
CA ILE A 4 -27.11 57.25 -8.88
C ILE A 4 -27.91 56.75 -7.67
N LYS A 5 -29.19 57.14 -7.55
CA LYS A 5 -30.07 56.59 -6.50
C LYS A 5 -30.28 55.08 -6.62
N LYS A 6 -30.41 54.54 -7.84
CA LYS A 6 -30.55 53.09 -8.06
C LYS A 6 -29.26 52.33 -7.75
N ILE A 7 -28.09 52.90 -8.07
CA ILE A 7 -26.78 52.29 -7.75
C ILE A 7 -26.54 52.30 -6.25
N ILE A 8 -26.87 53.38 -5.54
CA ILE A 8 -26.77 53.45 -4.07
C ILE A 8 -27.75 52.49 -3.39
N LEU A 9 -28.97 52.33 -3.93
CA LEU A 9 -29.94 51.36 -3.41
C LEU A 9 -29.47 49.90 -3.63
N PHE A 10 -28.87 49.62 -4.79
CA PHE A 10 -28.31 48.30 -5.09
C PHE A 10 -27.07 47.99 -4.24
N LEU A 11 -26.18 48.97 -4.04
CA LEU A 11 -25.04 48.84 -3.11
C LEU A 11 -25.49 48.68 -1.65
N ALA A 12 -26.52 49.43 -1.22
CA ALA A 12 -27.12 49.27 0.10
C ALA A 12 -27.78 47.90 0.28
N CYS A 13 -28.44 47.35 -0.75
CA CYS A 13 -28.98 45.99 -0.72
C CYS A 13 -27.88 44.91 -0.73
N THR A 14 -26.74 45.14 -1.40
CA THR A 14 -25.59 44.23 -1.30
C THR A 14 -24.89 44.31 0.06
N ILE A 15 -24.79 45.48 0.68
CA ILE A 15 -24.19 45.65 2.01
C ILE A 15 -25.14 45.13 3.12
N LEU A 16 -26.46 45.23 2.93
CA LEU A 16 -27.47 44.66 3.83
C LEU A 16 -27.65 43.14 3.65
N SER A 17 -27.28 42.56 2.51
CA SER A 17 -27.23 41.09 2.35
C SER A 17 -25.97 40.45 2.94
N PHE A 18 -24.97 41.26 3.32
CA PHE A 18 -23.79 40.82 4.09
C PHE A 18 -23.93 41.00 5.61
N THR A 19 -25.09 41.42 6.12
CA THR A 19 -25.29 41.68 7.56
C THR A 19 -26.45 40.88 8.17
N LYS A 20 -26.20 39.58 8.37
CA LYS A 20 -26.44 38.81 9.62
C LYS A 20 -26.15 37.33 9.37
N ALA A 21 -24.91 37.00 9.03
CA ALA A 21 -24.41 35.71 9.52
C ALA A 21 -24.36 35.86 11.04
N GLN A 22 -25.19 35.11 11.76
CA GLN A 22 -25.12 35.10 13.22
C GLN A 22 -23.76 34.49 13.56
N ASN A 23 -22.80 35.31 13.99
CA ASN A 23 -21.48 34.82 14.41
C ASN A 23 -21.68 34.01 15.69
N TYR A 24 -21.71 32.69 15.55
CA TYR A 24 -21.79 31.78 16.69
C TYR A 24 -20.48 31.83 17.48
N THR A 25 -20.57 31.70 18.81
CA THR A 25 -19.42 31.37 19.65
C THR A 25 -19.33 29.86 19.87
N GLU A 26 -18.17 29.33 20.23
CA GLU A 26 -18.01 27.90 20.57
C GLU A 26 -18.99 27.46 21.68
N SER A 27 -19.23 28.32 22.68
CA SER A 27 -20.20 28.06 23.75
C SER A 27 -21.65 27.98 23.24
N GLN A 28 -22.02 28.84 22.28
CA GLN A 28 -23.33 28.75 21.63
C GLN A 28 -23.46 27.47 20.79
N ILE A 29 -22.39 27.05 20.11
CA ILE A 29 -22.35 25.77 19.39
C ILE A 29 -22.55 24.60 20.36
N ASP A 30 -21.79 24.56 21.46
CA ASP A 30 -21.90 23.50 22.46
C ASP A 30 -23.32 23.43 23.06
N ALA A 31 -23.97 24.58 23.27
CA ALA A 31 -25.36 24.65 23.73
C ALA A 31 -26.36 24.09 22.70
N GLU A 32 -26.19 24.39 21.41
CA GLU A 32 -27.02 23.83 20.34
C GLU A 32 -26.80 22.33 20.16
N ILE A 33 -25.57 21.84 20.31
CA ILE A 33 -25.25 20.41 20.29
C ILE A 33 -25.94 19.68 21.44
N LYS A 34 -25.96 20.28 22.64
CA LYS A 34 -26.69 19.74 23.78
C LYS A 34 -28.20 19.66 23.50
N LYS A 35 -28.79 20.67 22.86
CA LYS A 35 -30.19 20.61 22.40
C LYS A 35 -30.40 19.49 21.37
N ALA A 36 -29.49 19.35 20.41
CA ALA A 36 -29.55 18.28 19.42
C ALA A 36 -29.50 16.88 20.07
N ARG A 37 -28.69 16.70 21.13
CA ARG A 37 -28.60 15.46 21.90
C ARG A 37 -29.92 15.13 22.61
N ILE A 38 -30.60 16.13 23.18
CA ILE A 38 -31.93 15.95 23.78
C ILE A 38 -32.97 15.57 22.71
N LEU A 39 -32.95 16.26 21.56
CA LEU A 39 -33.82 15.95 20.43
C LEU A 39 -33.58 14.54 19.87
N SER A 40 -32.36 14.01 19.96
CA SER A 40 -31.99 12.70 19.39
C SER A 40 -32.77 11.52 19.97
N ILE A 41 -33.35 11.69 21.17
CA ILE A 41 -34.11 10.66 21.87
C ILE A 41 -35.54 10.56 21.33
N ASN A 42 -36.22 11.70 21.16
CA ASN A 42 -37.66 11.73 20.86
C ASN A 42 -38.00 12.27 19.46
N LYS A 43 -37.08 13.01 18.83
CA LYS A 43 -37.27 13.69 17.54
C LYS A 43 -36.00 13.56 16.69
N PRO A 44 -35.62 12.33 16.27
CA PRO A 44 -34.34 12.07 15.62
C PRO A 44 -34.13 12.89 14.33
N ASN A 45 -35.17 13.09 13.52
CA ASN A 45 -35.07 13.89 12.29
C ASN A 45 -34.71 15.36 12.58
N LYS A 46 -35.28 15.96 13.64
CA LYS A 46 -34.94 17.32 14.07
C LYS A 46 -33.53 17.41 14.65
N SER A 47 -33.06 16.33 15.29
CA SER A 47 -31.69 16.21 15.77
C SER A 47 -30.70 16.20 14.60
N ILE A 48 -30.96 15.40 13.56
CA ILE A 48 -30.15 15.34 12.33
C ILE A 48 -30.10 16.71 11.65
N GLU A 49 -31.24 17.37 11.47
CA GLU A 49 -31.31 18.70 10.85
C GLU A 49 -30.48 19.73 11.63
N LEU A 50 -30.65 19.78 12.95
CA LEU A 50 -29.90 20.70 13.81
C LEU A 50 -28.40 20.39 13.79
N CYS A 51 -27.99 19.13 13.96
CA CYS A 51 -26.57 18.76 13.88
C CYS A 51 -25.96 19.04 12.51
N THR A 52 -26.70 18.86 11.41
CA THR A 52 -26.20 19.19 10.07
C THR A 52 -25.95 20.69 9.92
N LYS A 53 -26.86 21.53 10.44
CA LYS A 53 -26.68 22.99 10.47
C LYS A 53 -25.48 23.39 11.33
N ILE A 54 -25.40 22.88 12.56
CA ILE A 54 -24.34 23.23 13.51
C ILE A 54 -22.98 22.71 13.07
N TYR A 55 -22.91 21.55 12.42
CA TYR A 55 -21.68 21.04 11.81
C TYR A 55 -21.14 22.02 10.76
N ARG A 56 -21.98 22.54 9.86
CA ARG A 56 -21.56 23.53 8.84
C ARG A 56 -20.99 24.80 9.48
N ILE A 57 -21.70 25.34 10.47
CA ILE A 57 -21.24 26.51 11.22
C ILE A 57 -19.89 26.23 11.91
N SER A 58 -19.76 25.08 12.57
CA SER A 58 -18.52 24.67 13.22
C SER A 58 -17.37 24.55 12.22
N LYS A 59 -17.65 24.03 11.03
CA LYS A 59 -16.67 23.90 9.93
C LYS A 59 -16.20 25.25 9.41
N ASP A 60 -17.12 26.18 9.18
CA ASP A 60 -16.80 27.54 8.72
C ASP A 60 -15.95 28.29 9.75
N MET A 61 -16.13 27.99 11.04
CA MET A 61 -15.35 28.55 12.15
C MET A 61 -14.04 27.79 12.44
N GLY A 62 -13.82 26.62 11.85
CA GLY A 62 -12.70 25.74 12.21
C GLY A 62 -12.81 25.12 13.62
N TYR A 63 -14.00 25.11 14.24
CA TYR A 63 -14.22 24.55 15.58
C TYR A 63 -14.35 23.02 15.53
N LYS A 64 -13.20 22.33 15.56
CA LYS A 64 -13.07 20.88 15.39
C LYS A 64 -13.89 20.05 16.39
N LYS A 65 -13.96 20.47 17.66
CA LYS A 65 -14.74 19.77 18.68
C LYS A 65 -16.23 19.80 18.36
N GLY A 66 -16.76 20.95 17.94
CA GLY A 66 -18.16 21.08 17.51
C GLY A 66 -18.48 20.21 16.29
N MET A 67 -17.57 20.16 15.31
CA MET A 67 -17.69 19.26 14.16
C MET A 67 -17.74 17.78 14.60
N LEU A 68 -16.83 17.37 15.48
CA LEU A 68 -16.71 16.01 15.95
C LEU A 68 -17.94 15.55 16.74
N GLU A 69 -18.43 16.38 17.67
CA GLU A 69 -19.65 16.06 18.44
C GLU A 69 -20.89 15.97 17.55
N CYS A 70 -21.01 16.85 16.55
CA CYS A 70 -22.09 16.76 15.56
C CYS A 70 -21.99 15.45 14.76
N ASN A 71 -20.80 15.09 14.28
CA ASN A 71 -20.57 13.84 13.56
C ASN A 71 -20.93 12.62 14.41
N ASN A 72 -20.59 12.63 15.70
CA ASN A 72 -20.92 11.54 16.63
C ASN A 72 -22.44 11.34 16.77
N ILE A 73 -23.21 12.42 16.89
CA ILE A 73 -24.69 12.36 16.95
C ILE A 73 -25.27 11.92 15.60
N LEU A 74 -24.78 12.49 14.49
CA LEU A 74 -25.22 12.15 13.14
C LEU A 74 -25.00 10.67 12.84
N MET A 75 -23.81 10.14 13.10
CA MET A 75 -23.52 8.72 12.89
C MET A 75 -24.47 7.81 13.68
N ALA A 76 -24.73 8.12 14.95
CA ALA A 76 -25.67 7.33 15.75
C ALA A 76 -27.10 7.37 15.17
N LYS A 77 -27.58 8.54 14.75
CA LYS A 77 -28.95 8.66 14.21
C LYS A 77 -29.09 8.09 12.80
N LEU A 78 -28.05 8.19 11.97
CA LEU A 78 -28.02 7.57 10.65
C LEU A 78 -27.95 6.05 10.75
N TYR A 79 -27.20 5.52 11.73
CA TYR A 79 -27.19 4.09 12.04
C TYR A 79 -28.60 3.60 12.41
N ASP A 80 -29.27 4.29 13.34
CA ASP A 80 -30.66 3.95 13.73
C ASP A 80 -31.65 4.06 12.56
N ALA A 81 -31.38 4.94 11.59
CA ALA A 81 -32.17 5.10 10.38
C ALA A 81 -31.82 4.09 9.27
N GLY A 82 -30.84 3.21 9.48
CA GLY A 82 -30.37 2.22 8.50
C GLY A 82 -29.49 2.80 7.38
N ASP A 83 -29.02 4.05 7.49
CA ASP A 83 -28.16 4.70 6.49
C ASP A 83 -26.68 4.41 6.77
N PHE A 84 -26.32 3.12 6.72
CA PHE A 84 -25.00 2.60 7.07
C PHE A 84 -23.89 3.18 6.20
N LYS A 85 -24.17 3.48 4.91
CA LYS A 85 -23.20 4.13 4.01
C LYS A 85 -22.77 5.48 4.55
N LYS A 86 -23.73 6.36 4.90
CA LYS A 86 -23.39 7.69 5.42
C LYS A 86 -22.66 7.62 6.75
N VAL A 87 -22.94 6.61 7.58
CA VAL A 87 -22.15 6.37 8.79
C VAL A 87 -20.69 6.09 8.43
N VAL A 88 -20.42 5.20 7.48
CA VAL A 88 -19.06 4.92 6.99
C VAL A 88 -18.42 6.19 6.43
N ASP A 89 -19.12 6.97 5.63
CA ASP A 89 -18.60 8.20 5.01
C ASP A 89 -18.22 9.24 6.08
N ILE A 90 -19.12 9.55 7.03
CA ILE A 90 -18.89 10.52 8.11
C ILE A 90 -17.80 10.04 9.07
N SER A 91 -17.71 8.73 9.31
CA SER A 91 -16.74 8.16 10.25
C SER A 91 -15.28 8.43 9.86
N ARG A 92 -14.99 8.60 8.55
CA ARG A 92 -13.64 8.91 8.07
C ARG A 92 -13.18 10.28 8.54
N GLU A 93 -14.06 11.27 8.47
CA GLU A 93 -13.78 12.62 8.97
C GLU A 93 -13.76 12.65 10.50
N ALA A 94 -14.73 11.98 11.15
CA ALA A 94 -14.78 11.89 12.61
C ALA A 94 -13.51 11.24 13.19
N GLU A 95 -12.97 10.21 12.53
CA GLU A 95 -11.70 9.58 12.92
C GLU A 95 -10.53 10.58 12.89
N THR A 96 -10.42 11.35 11.81
CA THR A 96 -9.36 12.36 11.66
C THR A 96 -9.50 13.44 12.75
N LEU A 97 -10.69 14.02 12.90
CA LEU A 97 -10.96 15.05 13.90
C LEU A 97 -10.68 14.55 15.32
N ALA A 98 -11.13 13.34 15.67
CA ALA A 98 -10.93 12.77 16.99
C ALA A 98 -9.44 12.51 17.29
N LYS A 99 -8.64 12.09 16.30
CA LYS A 99 -7.19 11.96 16.45
C LYS A 99 -6.53 13.32 16.65
N GLU A 100 -6.91 14.33 15.88
CA GLU A 100 -6.32 15.68 15.96
C GLU A 100 -6.53 16.34 17.33
N ILE A 101 -7.67 16.11 17.97
CA ILE A 101 -7.98 16.68 19.29
C ILE A 101 -7.78 15.69 20.45
N ASN A 102 -7.23 14.49 20.18
CA ASN A 102 -6.98 13.43 21.16
C ASN A 102 -8.23 12.94 21.95
N ASP A 103 -9.41 12.93 21.31
CA ASP A 103 -10.65 12.40 21.90
C ASP A 103 -10.79 10.88 21.66
N ASN A 104 -10.24 10.09 22.57
CA ASN A 104 -10.31 8.63 22.50
C ASN A 104 -11.74 8.08 22.70
N VAL A 105 -12.63 8.79 23.39
CA VAL A 105 -14.02 8.37 23.62
C VAL A 105 -14.77 8.38 22.30
N THR A 106 -14.74 9.52 21.60
CA THR A 106 -15.42 9.64 20.30
C THR A 106 -14.72 8.80 19.23
N LEU A 107 -13.39 8.70 19.26
CA LEU A 107 -12.65 7.85 18.33
C LEU A 107 -13.04 6.36 18.45
N SER A 108 -13.12 5.84 19.68
CA SER A 108 -13.55 4.46 19.93
C SER A 108 -14.99 4.23 19.46
N ASN A 109 -15.91 5.16 19.75
CA ASN A 109 -17.30 5.07 19.27
C ASN A 109 -17.41 5.14 17.74
N THR A 110 -16.55 5.94 17.08
CA THR A 110 -16.49 6.06 15.62
C THR A 110 -16.11 4.72 14.99
N TYR A 111 -15.06 4.06 15.50
CA TYR A 111 -14.69 2.71 15.05
C TYR A 111 -15.81 1.69 15.30
N ARG A 112 -16.48 1.76 16.46
CA ARG A 112 -17.61 0.87 16.77
C ARG A 112 -18.76 1.04 15.79
N LEU A 113 -19.20 2.27 15.53
CA LEU A 113 -20.32 2.56 14.62
C LEU A 113 -19.99 2.20 13.17
N ARG A 114 -18.75 2.47 12.72
CA ARG A 114 -18.28 2.04 11.41
C ARG A 114 -18.24 0.51 11.29
N GLY A 115 -17.72 -0.18 12.31
CA GLY A 115 -17.69 -1.64 12.36
C GLY A 115 -19.09 -2.26 12.31
N ALA A 116 -20.01 -1.73 13.12
CA ALA A 116 -21.41 -2.15 13.08
C ALA A 116 -22.06 -1.90 11.70
N SER A 117 -21.78 -0.74 11.09
CA SER A 117 -22.26 -0.42 9.74
C SER A 117 -21.70 -1.39 8.69
N TYR A 118 -20.45 -1.83 8.84
CA TYR A 118 -19.88 -2.86 7.97
C TYR A 118 -20.56 -4.22 8.16
N THR A 119 -20.97 -4.60 9.37
CA THR A 119 -21.78 -5.81 9.60
C THR A 119 -23.06 -5.78 8.77
N GLU A 120 -23.81 -4.68 8.87
CA GLU A 120 -25.10 -4.51 8.20
C GLU A 120 -24.95 -4.47 6.67
N LEU A 121 -23.80 -4.01 6.19
CA LEU A 121 -23.43 -4.01 4.78
C LEU A 121 -22.78 -5.32 4.29
N GLY A 122 -22.60 -6.32 5.18
CA GLY A 122 -22.01 -7.61 4.83
C GLY A 122 -20.47 -7.63 4.69
N PHE A 123 -19.77 -6.56 5.09
CA PHE A 123 -18.31 -6.47 5.09
C PHE A 123 -17.71 -7.03 6.40
N ASN A 124 -17.83 -8.34 6.61
CA ASN A 124 -17.50 -9.01 7.87
C ASN A 124 -16.02 -8.81 8.31
N ASP A 125 -15.07 -8.89 7.39
CA ASP A 125 -13.64 -8.71 7.72
C ASP A 125 -13.34 -7.28 8.19
N GLU A 126 -13.93 -6.29 7.53
CA GLU A 126 -13.77 -4.88 7.89
C GLU A 126 -14.46 -4.57 9.23
N CYS A 127 -15.63 -5.17 9.48
CA CYS A 127 -16.27 -5.10 10.79
C CYS A 127 -15.33 -5.57 11.91
N LEU A 128 -14.77 -6.79 11.78
CA LEU A 128 -13.92 -7.37 12.82
C LEU A 128 -12.68 -6.51 13.08
N LYS A 129 -12.07 -5.95 12.03
CA LYS A 129 -10.93 -5.01 12.14
C LYS A 129 -11.33 -3.76 12.92
N GLU A 130 -12.47 -3.16 12.59
CA GLU A 130 -12.96 -1.93 13.22
C GLU A 130 -13.38 -2.13 14.68
N LEU A 131 -14.07 -3.23 15.02
CA LEU A 131 -14.42 -3.53 16.42
C LEU A 131 -13.16 -3.77 17.28
N LYS A 132 -12.14 -4.45 16.73
CA LYS A 132 -10.84 -4.61 17.42
C LYS A 132 -10.10 -3.27 17.58
N LYS A 133 -10.20 -2.34 16.63
CA LYS A 133 -9.68 -0.97 16.80
C LYS A 133 -10.45 -0.22 17.88
N ALA A 134 -11.78 -0.32 17.90
CA ALA A 134 -12.63 0.31 18.90
C ALA A 134 -12.24 -0.12 20.31
N LEU A 135 -12.05 -1.44 20.54
CA LEU A 135 -11.67 -1.99 21.84
C LEU A 135 -10.27 -1.51 22.28
N ARG A 136 -9.26 -1.59 21.41
CA ARG A 136 -7.90 -1.09 21.69
C ARG A 136 -7.87 0.41 21.96
N THR A 137 -8.74 1.20 21.32
CA THR A 137 -8.85 2.63 21.63
C THR A 137 -9.57 2.87 22.96
N ALA A 138 -10.57 2.06 23.30
CA ALA A 138 -11.27 2.15 24.58
C ALA A 138 -10.33 1.90 25.78
N GLU A 139 -9.30 1.06 25.63
CA GLU A 139 -8.27 0.83 26.64
C GLU A 139 -7.48 2.10 27.01
N LYS A 140 -7.41 3.09 26.11
CA LYS A 140 -6.72 4.37 26.31
C LYS A 140 -7.58 5.42 27.02
N ILE A 141 -8.84 5.12 27.29
CA ILE A 141 -9.78 6.05 27.94
C ILE A 141 -9.54 6.04 29.45
N THR A 142 -9.30 7.22 30.03
CA THR A 142 -9.01 7.40 31.45
C THR A 142 -10.27 7.32 32.32
N SER A 143 -11.40 7.85 31.84
CA SER A 143 -12.69 7.77 32.52
C SER A 143 -13.18 6.33 32.56
N LYS A 144 -13.27 5.76 33.78
CA LYS A 144 -13.76 4.40 33.99
C LYS A 144 -15.18 4.22 33.46
N ASN A 145 -16.06 5.20 33.67
CA ASN A 145 -17.45 5.14 33.20
C ASN A 145 -17.53 5.17 31.67
N ASP A 146 -16.79 6.06 30.99
CA ASP A 146 -16.79 6.09 29.52
C ASP A 146 -16.18 4.83 28.92
N LYS A 147 -15.09 4.32 29.51
CA LYS A 147 -14.47 3.06 29.10
C LYS A 147 -15.46 1.90 29.20
N ASN A 148 -16.05 1.68 30.37
CA ASN A 148 -17.00 0.60 30.61
C ASN A 148 -18.25 0.72 29.73
N TYR A 149 -18.74 1.95 29.53
CA TYR A 149 -19.86 2.22 28.62
C TYR A 149 -19.53 1.84 27.18
N LEU A 150 -18.36 2.24 26.66
CA LEU A 150 -17.96 1.91 25.29
C LEU A 150 -17.63 0.43 25.13
N GLU A 151 -16.95 -0.19 26.09
CA GLU A 151 -16.71 -1.64 26.06
C GLU A 151 -18.02 -2.42 25.96
N ALA A 152 -19.05 -2.05 26.74
CA ALA A 152 -20.37 -2.69 26.65
C ALA A 152 -20.96 -2.59 25.23
N LEU A 153 -20.93 -1.39 24.64
CA LEU A 153 -21.42 -1.18 23.27
C LEU A 153 -20.58 -1.93 22.22
N ILE A 154 -19.26 -2.03 22.41
CA ILE A 154 -18.35 -2.75 21.51
C ILE A 154 -18.61 -4.25 21.59
N TYR A 155 -18.79 -4.81 22.78
CA TYR A 155 -19.14 -6.22 22.96
C TYR A 155 -20.53 -6.54 22.41
N THR A 156 -21.49 -5.62 22.52
CA THR A 156 -22.77 -5.74 21.79
C THR A 156 -22.53 -5.81 20.27
N GLY A 157 -21.62 -4.99 19.74
CA GLY A 157 -21.19 -5.04 18.34
C GLY A 157 -20.55 -6.38 17.94
N PHE A 158 -19.68 -6.95 18.79
CA PHE A 158 -19.13 -8.29 18.57
C PHE A 158 -20.20 -9.38 18.60
N GLY A 159 -21.21 -9.26 19.48
CA GLY A 159 -22.36 -10.16 19.52
C GLY A 159 -23.16 -10.12 18.23
N SER A 160 -23.49 -8.91 17.73
CA SER A 160 -24.15 -8.72 16.43
C SER A 160 -23.32 -9.29 15.28
N TYR A 161 -22.03 -8.98 15.19
CA TYR A 161 -21.12 -9.58 14.22
C TYR A 161 -21.16 -11.11 14.26
N SER A 162 -21.09 -11.70 15.46
CA SER A 162 -21.11 -13.15 15.66
C SER A 162 -22.41 -13.78 15.15
N ALA A 163 -23.55 -13.12 15.36
CA ALA A 163 -24.83 -13.56 14.81
C ALA A 163 -24.84 -13.52 13.27
N HIS A 164 -24.33 -12.45 12.66
CA HIS A 164 -24.29 -12.30 11.20
C HIS A 164 -23.42 -13.35 10.49
N ILE A 165 -22.32 -13.78 11.11
CA ILE A 165 -21.47 -14.83 10.56
C ILE A 165 -21.91 -16.24 10.96
N ASN A 166 -23.07 -16.38 11.62
CA ASN A 166 -23.57 -17.64 12.19
C ASN A 166 -22.52 -18.35 13.07
N ALA A 167 -21.83 -17.58 13.92
CA ALA A 167 -20.89 -18.15 14.87
C ALA A 167 -21.60 -19.09 15.88
N PRO A 168 -20.87 -20.01 16.53
CA PRO A 168 -21.43 -20.86 17.57
C PRO A 168 -22.09 -20.02 18.68
N MET A 169 -23.19 -20.54 19.23
CA MET A 169 -23.98 -19.84 20.23
C MET A 169 -23.18 -19.39 21.47
N ASP A 170 -22.18 -20.18 21.87
CA ASP A 170 -21.26 -19.84 22.96
C ASP A 170 -20.53 -18.51 22.73
N SER A 171 -20.20 -18.18 21.47
CA SER A 171 -19.57 -16.90 21.13
C SER A 171 -20.52 -15.73 21.34
N LEU A 172 -21.80 -15.89 20.95
CA LEU A 172 -22.82 -14.87 21.14
C LEU A 172 -23.08 -14.64 22.64
N ILE A 173 -23.21 -15.74 23.40
CA ILE A 173 -23.37 -15.70 24.87
C ILE A 173 -22.17 -15.00 25.52
N TYR A 174 -20.94 -15.39 25.14
CA TYR A 174 -19.72 -14.79 25.67
C TYR A 174 -19.69 -13.27 25.49
N TYR A 175 -20.01 -12.77 24.29
CA TYR A 175 -20.03 -11.33 24.05
C TYR A 175 -21.19 -10.61 24.76
N ALA A 176 -22.36 -11.24 24.86
CA ALA A 176 -23.48 -10.70 25.63
C ALA A 176 -23.14 -10.59 27.14
N GLU A 177 -22.48 -11.61 27.71
CA GLU A 177 -22.01 -11.59 29.10
C GLU A 177 -20.92 -10.54 29.34
N LYS A 178 -19.98 -10.37 28.40
CA LYS A 178 -18.98 -9.30 28.45
C LYS A 178 -19.63 -7.92 28.41
N SER A 179 -20.64 -7.73 27.56
CA SER A 179 -21.43 -6.48 27.53
C SER A 179 -22.10 -6.20 28.87
N LEU A 180 -22.77 -7.21 29.44
CA LEU A 180 -23.41 -7.10 30.75
C LEU A 180 -22.40 -6.76 31.85
N LYS A 181 -21.26 -7.46 31.88
CA LYS A 181 -20.19 -7.24 32.87
C LYS A 181 -19.64 -5.82 32.79
N SER A 182 -19.30 -5.33 31.59
CA SER A 182 -18.84 -3.95 31.41
C SER A 182 -19.92 -2.94 31.82
N THR A 183 -21.19 -3.21 31.51
CA THR A 183 -22.31 -2.35 31.94
C THR A 183 -22.47 -2.30 33.46
N MET A 184 -22.38 -3.44 34.15
CA MET A 184 -22.47 -3.50 35.61
C MET A 184 -21.34 -2.73 36.30
N ALA A 185 -20.17 -2.61 35.66
CA ALA A 185 -19.04 -1.85 36.15
C ALA A 185 -19.18 -0.32 35.99
N ILE A 186 -20.27 0.18 35.40
CA ILE A 186 -20.57 1.61 35.31
C ILE A 186 -21.15 2.10 36.64
N TYR A 187 -20.54 3.12 37.23
CA TYR A 187 -21.04 3.79 38.43
C TYR A 187 -22.18 4.74 38.09
N GLU A 188 -23.17 4.83 38.99
CA GLU A 188 -24.32 5.69 38.78
C GLU A 188 -24.00 7.13 39.14
N ASP A 189 -24.01 7.99 38.13
CA ASP A 189 -23.99 9.44 38.28
C ASP A 189 -25.05 10.07 37.34
N LYS A 190 -25.20 11.39 37.42
CA LYS A 190 -26.20 12.14 36.62
C LYS A 190 -26.04 11.95 35.10
N ASN A 191 -24.84 11.67 34.61
CA ASN A 191 -24.55 11.49 33.18
C ASN A 191 -24.65 10.04 32.72
N PHE A 192 -24.54 9.07 33.64
CA PHE A 192 -24.47 7.65 33.33
C PHE A 192 -25.68 6.83 33.77
N VAL A 193 -26.56 7.33 34.65
CA VAL A 193 -27.74 6.56 35.09
C VAL A 193 -28.58 6.05 33.90
N THR A 194 -29.04 6.94 33.02
CA THR A 194 -29.83 6.54 31.84
C THR A 194 -29.05 5.63 30.90
N LYS A 195 -27.76 5.92 30.65
CA LYS A 195 -26.90 5.10 29.79
C LYS A 195 -26.72 3.67 30.33
N LYS A 196 -26.48 3.55 31.64
CA LYS A 196 -26.28 2.28 32.34
C LYS A 196 -27.54 1.44 32.26
N TYR A 197 -28.69 1.98 32.65
CA TYR A 197 -29.94 1.22 32.66
C TYR A 197 -30.42 0.89 31.25
N TYR A 198 -30.20 1.76 30.26
CA TYR A 198 -30.40 1.42 28.85
C TYR A 198 -29.55 0.20 28.45
N ASN A 199 -28.23 0.23 28.70
CA ASN A 199 -27.35 -0.90 28.37
C ASN A 199 -27.65 -2.17 29.17
N LEU A 200 -28.13 -2.06 30.42
CA LEU A 200 -28.56 -3.20 31.22
C LEU A 200 -29.79 -3.86 30.58
N ALA A 201 -30.79 -3.05 30.22
CA ALA A 201 -31.99 -3.55 29.54
C ALA A 201 -31.63 -4.25 28.22
N VAL A 202 -30.78 -3.66 27.39
CA VAL A 202 -30.30 -4.29 26.14
C VAL A 202 -29.53 -5.58 26.42
N SER A 203 -28.61 -5.59 27.39
CA SER A 203 -27.79 -6.77 27.69
C SER A 203 -28.63 -7.92 28.25
N TYR A 204 -29.59 -7.63 29.13
CA TYR A 204 -30.53 -8.63 29.63
C TYR A 204 -31.49 -9.12 28.55
N MET A 205 -31.99 -8.23 27.68
CA MET A 205 -32.79 -8.64 26.53
C MET A 205 -32.03 -9.62 25.63
N ASN A 206 -30.79 -9.29 25.26
CA ASN A 206 -29.96 -10.14 24.40
C ASN A 206 -29.68 -11.50 25.06
N LEU A 207 -29.31 -11.53 26.34
CA LEU A 207 -29.11 -12.79 27.08
C LEU A 207 -30.41 -13.60 27.19
N GLY A 208 -31.55 -12.92 27.35
CA GLY A 208 -32.88 -13.53 27.34
C GLY A 208 -33.19 -14.20 26.00
N MET A 209 -33.02 -13.48 24.89
CA MET A 209 -33.19 -14.01 23.53
C MET A 209 -32.28 -15.21 23.25
N LEU A 210 -31.00 -15.12 23.62
CA LEU A 210 -30.06 -16.24 23.48
C LEU A 210 -30.45 -17.43 24.37
N SER A 211 -31.05 -17.18 25.53
CA SER A 211 -31.56 -18.23 26.42
C SER A 211 -32.80 -18.91 25.84
N VAL A 212 -33.71 -18.16 25.20
CA VAL A 212 -34.84 -18.72 24.43
C VAL A 212 -34.29 -19.62 23.32
N ALA A 213 -33.37 -19.11 22.49
CA ALA A 213 -32.78 -19.87 21.38
C ALA A 213 -32.00 -21.13 21.80
N THR A 214 -31.52 -21.18 23.05
CA THR A 214 -30.83 -22.35 23.65
C THR A 214 -31.73 -23.20 24.53
N ASN A 215 -33.04 -22.94 24.54
CA ASN A 215 -34.04 -23.62 25.37
C ASN A 215 -33.71 -23.61 26.88
N ARG A 216 -33.02 -22.56 27.35
CA ARG A 216 -32.73 -22.31 28.77
C ARG A 216 -33.85 -21.47 29.38
N ILE A 217 -35.01 -22.09 29.58
CA ILE A 217 -36.26 -21.44 29.95
C ILE A 217 -36.12 -20.57 31.20
N LYS A 218 -35.51 -21.08 32.29
CA LYS A 218 -35.35 -20.33 33.54
C LYS A 218 -34.47 -19.09 33.37
N ASP A 219 -33.39 -19.21 32.61
CA ASP A 219 -32.48 -18.10 32.32
C ASP A 219 -33.21 -17.05 31.46
N ALA A 220 -33.97 -17.50 30.45
CA ALA A 220 -34.78 -16.63 29.60
C ALA A 220 -35.79 -15.82 30.42
N GLU A 221 -36.59 -16.48 31.27
CA GLU A 221 -37.56 -15.82 32.13
C GLU A 221 -36.89 -14.79 33.05
N MET A 222 -35.76 -15.14 33.68
CA MET A 222 -35.03 -14.24 34.57
C MET A 222 -34.52 -13.00 33.81
N TYR A 223 -33.81 -13.20 32.69
CA TYR A 223 -33.20 -12.10 31.95
C TYR A 223 -34.25 -11.20 31.28
N LEU A 224 -35.27 -11.78 30.64
CA LEU A 224 -36.35 -11.01 30.04
C LEU A 224 -37.13 -10.22 31.10
N SER A 225 -37.37 -10.79 32.29
CA SER A 225 -38.05 -10.07 33.39
C SER A 225 -37.25 -8.86 33.86
N LYS A 226 -35.92 -9.00 34.04
CA LYS A 226 -35.04 -7.87 34.41
C LYS A 226 -35.05 -6.78 33.34
N SER A 227 -35.02 -7.17 32.07
CA SER A 227 -35.11 -6.20 30.96
C SER A 227 -36.45 -5.47 30.95
N LEU A 228 -37.55 -6.21 31.13
CA LEU A 228 -38.90 -5.65 31.15
C LEU A 228 -39.06 -4.64 32.29
N GLU A 229 -38.65 -5.00 33.51
CA GLU A 229 -38.70 -4.13 34.68
C GLU A 229 -37.99 -2.80 34.43
N ILE A 230 -36.78 -2.83 33.87
CA ILE A 230 -36.01 -1.63 33.56
C ILE A 230 -36.70 -0.79 32.48
N SER A 231 -37.23 -1.44 31.43
CA SER A 231 -37.88 -0.75 30.30
C SER A 231 -39.22 -0.07 30.68
N GLN A 232 -39.88 -0.58 31.72
CA GLN A 232 -41.13 -0.05 32.25
C GLN A 232 -40.92 1.04 33.30
N ASN A 233 -39.73 1.11 33.91
CA ASN A 233 -39.42 2.08 34.93
C ASN A 233 -39.13 3.46 34.33
N GLU A 234 -40.06 4.40 34.54
CA GLU A 234 -39.99 5.77 34.01
C GLU A 234 -38.76 6.56 34.49
N LYS A 235 -38.18 6.20 35.65
CA LYS A 235 -36.98 6.84 36.21
C LYS A 235 -35.80 6.79 35.25
N TYR A 236 -35.67 5.70 34.48
CA TYR A 236 -34.47 5.43 33.69
C TYR A 236 -34.52 6.04 32.28
N LEU A 237 -35.70 6.47 31.81
CA LEU A 237 -35.89 7.07 30.48
C LEU A 237 -35.38 6.15 29.34
N VAL A 238 -35.60 4.84 29.47
CA VAL A 238 -35.23 3.85 28.47
C VAL A 238 -36.22 3.87 27.30
N ASN A 239 -35.72 3.64 26.08
CA ASN A 239 -36.56 3.64 24.88
C ASN A 239 -37.59 2.49 24.93
N LYS A 240 -38.85 2.80 24.64
CA LYS A 240 -39.98 1.85 24.61
C LYS A 240 -39.85 0.73 23.58
N ASN A 241 -38.95 0.86 22.60
CA ASN A 241 -38.61 -0.23 21.68
C ASN A 241 -38.14 -1.50 22.41
N ILE A 242 -37.43 -1.35 23.54
CA ILE A 242 -36.96 -2.48 24.34
C ILE A 242 -38.14 -3.20 24.99
N GLU A 243 -39.11 -2.46 25.54
CA GLU A 243 -40.31 -3.04 26.14
C GLU A 243 -41.10 -3.88 25.13
N VAL A 244 -41.28 -3.36 23.91
CA VAL A 244 -41.97 -4.08 22.82
C VAL A 244 -41.24 -5.36 22.45
N THR A 245 -39.91 -5.29 22.29
CA THR A 245 -39.08 -6.44 21.94
C THR A 245 -39.18 -7.51 23.02
N VAL A 246 -39.00 -7.15 24.29
CA VAL A 246 -39.06 -8.09 25.42
C VAL A 246 -40.44 -8.74 25.57
N LEU A 247 -41.53 -7.99 25.35
CA LEU A 247 -42.88 -8.56 25.37
C LEU A 247 -43.08 -9.58 24.23
N ASN A 248 -42.54 -9.31 23.04
CA ASN A 248 -42.54 -10.26 21.93
C ASN A 248 -41.72 -11.52 22.26
N GLU A 249 -40.54 -11.37 22.88
CA GLU A 249 -39.73 -12.52 23.32
C GLU A 249 -40.43 -13.37 24.38
N PHE A 250 -41.17 -12.75 25.31
CA PHE A 250 -42.04 -13.50 26.22
C PHE A 250 -43.12 -14.26 25.45
N ALA A 251 -43.69 -13.67 24.41
CA ALA A 251 -44.70 -14.35 23.59
C ALA A 251 -44.13 -15.64 22.94
N TRP A 252 -42.92 -15.57 22.38
CA TRP A 252 -42.20 -16.74 21.87
C TRP A 252 -41.87 -17.76 22.97
N LEU A 253 -41.36 -17.30 24.11
CA LEU A 253 -41.04 -18.17 25.23
C LEU A 253 -42.26 -18.95 25.74
N TYR A 254 -43.43 -18.30 25.84
CA TYR A 254 -44.67 -18.99 26.22
C TYR A 254 -45.20 -19.90 25.12
N TYR A 255 -45.00 -19.54 23.85
CA TYR A 255 -45.33 -20.42 22.72
C TYR A 255 -44.52 -21.72 22.78
N ASP A 256 -43.20 -21.64 23.02
CA ASP A 256 -42.31 -22.81 23.13
C ASP A 256 -42.67 -23.70 24.35
N GLN A 257 -43.17 -23.08 25.43
CA GLN A 257 -43.72 -23.78 26.58
C GLN A 257 -45.12 -24.39 26.33
N LYS A 258 -45.67 -24.28 25.12
CA LYS A 258 -47.02 -24.70 24.73
C LYS A 258 -48.15 -23.99 25.49
N LYS A 259 -47.86 -22.81 26.04
CA LYS A 259 -48.80 -21.93 26.74
C LYS A 259 -49.33 -20.87 25.77
N TYR A 260 -50.10 -21.34 24.78
CA TYR A 260 -50.47 -20.54 23.61
C TYR A 260 -51.36 -19.34 23.95
N LYS A 261 -52.23 -19.44 24.96
CA LYS A 261 -53.07 -18.31 25.41
C LYS A 261 -52.22 -17.19 26.01
N GLU A 262 -51.22 -17.56 26.80
CA GLU A 262 -50.26 -16.64 27.39
C GLU A 262 -49.38 -16.00 26.32
N ALA A 263 -48.93 -16.78 25.33
CA ALA A 263 -48.20 -16.28 24.17
C ALA A 263 -48.98 -15.17 23.45
N VAL A 264 -50.26 -15.42 23.13
CA VAL A 264 -51.16 -14.43 22.52
C VAL A 264 -51.29 -13.18 23.40
N ARG A 265 -51.49 -13.33 24.72
CA ARG A 265 -51.62 -12.19 25.64
C ARG A 265 -50.38 -11.30 25.67
N TYR A 266 -49.19 -11.87 25.59
CA TYR A 266 -47.95 -11.10 25.51
C TYR A 266 -47.77 -10.43 24.13
N ALA A 267 -48.13 -11.12 23.05
CA ALA A 267 -48.15 -10.56 21.70
C ALA A 267 -49.11 -9.36 21.58
N GLU A 268 -50.29 -9.41 22.21
CA GLU A 268 -51.26 -8.30 22.28
C GLU A 268 -50.68 -7.06 22.95
N ARG A 269 -49.98 -7.25 24.08
CA ARG A 269 -49.29 -6.16 24.78
C ARG A 269 -48.18 -5.54 23.93
N ALA A 270 -47.39 -6.39 23.25
CA ALA A 270 -46.34 -5.94 22.34
C ALA A 270 -46.94 -5.13 21.17
N GLU A 271 -48.00 -5.65 20.52
CA GLU A 271 -48.66 -5.01 19.38
C GLU A 271 -49.28 -3.65 19.75
N ALA A 272 -49.90 -3.54 20.94
CA ALA A 272 -50.52 -2.32 21.41
C ALA A 272 -49.51 -1.16 21.56
N LEU A 273 -48.30 -1.48 22.01
CA LEU A 273 -47.19 -0.53 22.10
C LEU A 273 -46.56 -0.27 20.73
N GLU A 274 -46.30 -1.32 19.95
CA GLU A 274 -45.70 -1.24 18.62
C GLU A 274 -46.52 -0.35 17.68
N LYS A 275 -47.86 -0.40 17.73
CA LYS A 275 -48.73 0.48 16.93
C LYS A 275 -48.51 1.98 17.17
N ARG A 276 -47.99 2.36 18.34
CA ARG A 276 -47.72 3.77 18.69
C ARG A 276 -46.33 4.23 18.26
N ILE A 277 -45.35 3.34 18.30
CA ILE A 277 -43.93 3.66 18.04
C ILE A 277 -43.47 3.24 16.63
N SER A 278 -44.19 2.32 15.99
CA SER A 278 -43.97 1.76 14.66
C SER A 278 -42.58 1.13 14.48
N ILE A 279 -42.46 -0.17 14.78
CA ILE A 279 -41.29 -1.01 14.54
C ILE A 279 -41.69 -2.19 13.65
N PRO A 280 -41.66 -2.02 12.31
CA PRO A 280 -42.15 -3.01 11.36
C PRO A 280 -41.55 -4.42 11.50
N TYR A 281 -40.27 -4.52 11.86
CA TYR A 281 -39.59 -5.81 12.06
C TYR A 281 -40.20 -6.60 13.24
N ILE A 282 -40.40 -5.95 14.39
CA ILE A 282 -41.03 -6.59 15.55
C ILE A 282 -42.52 -6.86 15.28
N ARG A 283 -43.20 -5.99 14.51
CA ARG A 283 -44.58 -6.24 14.07
C ARG A 283 -44.70 -7.53 13.26
N ARG A 284 -43.75 -7.80 12.36
CA ARG A 284 -43.68 -9.06 11.62
C ARG A 284 -43.58 -10.23 12.60
N ASP A 285 -42.67 -10.16 13.56
CA ASP A 285 -42.45 -11.25 14.52
C ASP A 285 -43.68 -11.48 15.43
N ILE A 286 -44.36 -10.41 15.83
CA ILE A 286 -45.64 -10.48 16.55
C ILE A 286 -46.70 -11.21 15.71
N TYR A 287 -46.82 -10.88 14.42
CA TYR A 287 -47.74 -11.58 13.51
C TYR A 287 -47.37 -13.05 13.35
N GLU A 288 -46.07 -13.37 13.39
CA GLU A 288 -45.59 -14.74 13.37
C GLU A 288 -46.08 -15.53 14.59
N VAL A 289 -45.86 -15.00 15.80
CA VAL A 289 -46.32 -15.64 17.04
C VAL A 289 -47.83 -15.80 17.05
N TYR A 290 -48.59 -14.80 16.61
CA TYR A 290 -50.04 -14.91 16.53
C TYR A 290 -50.47 -16.05 15.63
N PHE A 291 -49.99 -16.10 14.38
CA PHE A 291 -50.46 -17.13 13.46
C PHE A 291 -50.12 -18.52 14.01
N LYS A 292 -48.91 -18.73 14.54
CA LYS A 292 -48.48 -20.01 15.09
C LYS A 292 -49.32 -20.39 16.32
N SER A 293 -49.53 -19.46 17.24
CA SER A 293 -50.32 -19.71 18.46
C SER A 293 -51.78 -20.03 18.12
N TYR A 294 -52.39 -19.31 17.16
CA TYR A 294 -53.77 -19.56 16.75
C TYR A 294 -53.94 -20.85 15.95
N VAL A 295 -52.90 -21.35 15.26
CA VAL A 295 -52.93 -22.73 14.70
C VAL A 295 -53.11 -23.74 15.82
N GLU A 296 -52.28 -23.65 16.86
CA GLU A 296 -52.28 -24.61 17.99
C GLU A 296 -53.56 -24.52 18.84
N LEU A 297 -54.18 -23.33 18.88
CA LEU A 297 -55.47 -23.12 19.55
C LEU A 297 -56.69 -23.58 18.72
N GLY A 298 -56.50 -23.98 17.45
CA GLY A 298 -57.58 -24.39 16.55
C GLY A 298 -58.36 -23.24 15.91
N GLU A 299 -57.90 -21.99 16.05
CA GLU A 299 -58.54 -20.78 15.51
C GLU A 299 -58.10 -20.50 14.06
N LYS A 300 -58.61 -21.30 13.12
CA LYS A 300 -58.16 -21.30 11.72
C LYS A 300 -58.28 -19.94 11.02
N GLU A 301 -59.41 -19.23 11.17
CA GLU A 301 -59.63 -17.95 10.51
C GLU A 301 -58.71 -16.85 11.06
N THR A 302 -58.55 -16.79 12.39
CA THR A 302 -57.63 -15.86 13.05
C THR A 302 -56.19 -16.13 12.63
N SER A 303 -55.78 -17.40 12.62
CA SER A 303 -54.45 -17.80 12.15
C SER A 303 -54.19 -17.38 10.69
N LYS A 304 -55.14 -17.66 9.78
CA LYS A 304 -55.03 -17.28 8.36
C LYS A 304 -54.90 -15.76 8.17
N LYS A 305 -55.64 -14.97 8.96
CA LYS A 305 -55.50 -13.50 8.97
C LYS A 305 -54.07 -13.08 9.31
N TYR A 306 -53.51 -13.58 10.41
CA TYR A 306 -52.16 -13.20 10.85
C TYR A 306 -51.06 -13.75 9.94
N MET A 307 -51.23 -14.94 9.36
CA MET A 307 -50.34 -15.49 8.35
C MET A 307 -50.25 -14.58 7.11
N ASN A 308 -51.39 -14.06 6.64
CA ASN A 308 -51.43 -13.11 5.52
C ASN A 308 -50.76 -11.77 5.85
N LEU A 309 -50.96 -11.27 7.07
CA LEU A 309 -50.30 -10.04 7.53
C LEU A 309 -48.78 -10.22 7.66
N TYR A 310 -48.35 -11.33 8.25
CA TYR A 310 -46.95 -11.73 8.33
C TYR A 310 -46.31 -11.80 6.94
N THR A 311 -46.91 -12.55 6.01
CA THR A 311 -46.35 -12.78 4.68
C THR A 311 -46.19 -11.46 3.92
N LYS A 312 -47.23 -10.63 3.87
CA LYS A 312 -47.18 -9.32 3.20
C LYS A 312 -46.12 -8.40 3.80
N LEU A 313 -46.02 -8.36 5.13
CA LEU A 313 -45.06 -7.51 5.80
C LEU A 313 -43.63 -8.04 5.60
N ASN A 314 -43.42 -9.35 5.70
CA ASN A 314 -42.14 -10.00 5.47
C ASN A 314 -41.61 -9.70 4.05
N ASP A 315 -42.44 -9.89 3.03
CA ASP A 315 -42.05 -9.58 1.64
C ASP A 315 -41.68 -8.11 1.46
N SER A 316 -42.39 -7.20 2.13
CA SER A 316 -42.07 -5.77 2.11
C SER A 316 -40.72 -5.48 2.78
N LEU A 317 -40.46 -6.07 3.95
CA LEU A 317 -39.21 -5.87 4.71
C LEU A 317 -37.99 -6.44 3.97
N VAL A 318 -38.07 -7.67 3.46
CA VAL A 318 -36.98 -8.29 2.69
C VAL A 318 -36.60 -7.44 1.47
N ASN A 319 -37.59 -6.83 0.81
CA ASN A 319 -37.32 -5.93 -0.32
C ASN A 319 -36.65 -4.62 0.11
N VAL A 320 -36.98 -4.09 1.28
CA VAL A 320 -36.31 -2.91 1.86
C VAL A 320 -34.86 -3.24 2.23
N GLU A 321 -34.63 -4.36 2.92
CA GLU A 321 -33.29 -4.83 3.31
C GLU A 321 -32.38 -5.01 2.08
N LYS A 322 -32.84 -5.72 1.04
CA LYS A 322 -32.09 -5.90 -0.20
C LYS A 322 -31.66 -4.57 -0.82
N LYS A 323 -32.54 -3.56 -0.82
CA LYS A 323 -32.21 -2.23 -1.37
C LYS A 323 -31.23 -1.46 -0.49
N ALA A 324 -31.41 -1.53 0.83
CA ALA A 324 -30.58 -0.86 1.82
C ALA A 324 -29.14 -1.40 1.84
N ILE A 325 -28.95 -2.69 1.52
CA ILE A 325 -27.63 -3.32 1.49
C ILE A 325 -26.98 -3.20 0.10
N ASN A 326 -27.66 -3.65 -0.97
CA ASN A 326 -27.03 -3.82 -2.29
C ASN A 326 -26.52 -2.51 -2.89
N THR A 327 -27.25 -1.40 -2.71
CA THR A 327 -26.88 -0.11 -3.33
C THR A 327 -25.62 0.47 -2.70
N PRO A 328 -25.53 0.64 -1.36
CA PRO A 328 -24.29 0.99 -0.69
C PRO A 328 -23.12 0.04 -0.95
N VAL A 329 -23.35 -1.27 -0.89
CA VAL A 329 -22.28 -2.28 -1.10
C VAL A 329 -21.67 -2.10 -2.48
N LYS A 330 -22.49 -1.98 -3.52
CA LYS A 330 -22.01 -1.76 -4.89
C LYS A 330 -21.17 -0.47 -5.00
N GLN A 331 -21.61 0.60 -4.36
CA GLN A 331 -20.88 1.89 -4.35
C GLN A 331 -19.54 1.78 -3.62
N ILE A 332 -19.52 1.18 -2.42
CA ILE A 332 -18.30 1.01 -1.63
C ILE A 332 -17.30 0.11 -2.37
N MET A 333 -17.77 -0.97 -2.99
CA MET A 333 -16.93 -1.86 -3.80
C MET A 333 -16.38 -1.14 -5.04
N SER A 334 -17.16 -0.29 -5.73
CA SER A 334 -16.64 0.50 -6.84
C SER A 334 -15.60 1.52 -6.41
N GLU A 335 -15.83 2.24 -5.30
CA GLU A 335 -14.87 3.20 -4.74
C GLU A 335 -13.55 2.51 -4.34
N GLN A 336 -13.63 1.33 -3.73
CA GLN A 336 -12.45 0.52 -3.39
C GLN A 336 -11.73 -0.02 -4.62
N GLY A 337 -12.47 -0.46 -5.64
CA GLY A 337 -11.93 -0.93 -6.92
C GLY A 337 -11.14 0.16 -7.65
N GLU A 338 -11.71 1.36 -7.76
CA GLU A 338 -11.03 2.51 -8.38
C GLU A 338 -9.74 2.90 -7.63
N SER A 339 -9.80 2.92 -6.30
CA SER A 339 -8.63 3.20 -5.45
C SER A 339 -7.52 2.17 -5.65
N TYR A 340 -7.87 0.88 -5.73
CA TYR A 340 -6.93 -0.21 -5.98
C TYR A 340 -6.29 -0.09 -7.38
N THR A 341 -7.08 0.17 -8.42
CA THR A 341 -6.55 0.35 -9.79
C THR A 341 -5.60 1.53 -9.89
N ASN A 342 -5.91 2.65 -9.22
CA ASN A 342 -5.05 3.83 -9.21
C ASN A 342 -3.70 3.55 -8.51
N ASN A 343 -3.70 2.78 -7.43
CA ASN A 343 -2.46 2.39 -6.75
C ASN A 343 -1.58 1.48 -7.61
N ILE A 344 -2.17 0.50 -8.31
CA ILE A 344 -1.42 -0.34 -9.26
C ILE A 344 -0.81 0.50 -10.38
N GLN A 345 -1.58 1.41 -10.97
CA GLN A 345 -1.06 2.30 -12.02
C GLN A 345 0.14 3.11 -11.54
N ARG A 346 0.10 3.66 -10.31
CA ARG A 346 1.24 4.37 -9.71
C ARG A 346 2.47 3.47 -9.53
N ILE A 347 2.28 2.24 -9.05
CA ILE A 347 3.39 1.29 -8.88
C ILE A 347 4.04 0.96 -10.23
N ILE A 348 3.22 0.72 -11.26
CA ILE A 348 3.71 0.47 -12.62
C ILE A 348 4.51 1.67 -13.15
N LEU A 349 4.02 2.90 -12.96
CA LEU A 349 4.73 4.11 -13.39
C LEU A 349 6.08 4.27 -12.69
N ILE A 350 6.15 3.99 -11.38
CA ILE A 350 7.41 4.03 -10.62
C ILE A 350 8.38 2.95 -11.13
N ALA A 351 7.88 1.73 -11.37
CA ALA A 351 8.70 0.63 -11.89
C ALA A 351 9.26 0.93 -13.29
N LEU A 352 8.44 1.51 -14.18
CA LEU A 352 8.88 1.96 -15.50
C LEU A 352 9.95 3.05 -15.41
N GLY A 353 9.78 4.03 -14.51
CA GLY A 353 10.78 5.07 -14.27
C GLY A 353 12.12 4.51 -13.78
N LEU A 354 12.09 3.53 -12.88
CA LEU A 354 13.30 2.83 -12.40
C LEU A 354 13.96 2.01 -13.50
N LEU A 355 13.18 1.34 -14.35
CA LEU A 355 13.72 0.59 -15.48
C LEU A 355 14.45 1.51 -16.46
N ILE A 356 13.84 2.65 -16.81
CA ILE A 356 14.44 3.64 -17.73
C ILE A 356 15.73 4.21 -17.12
N SER A 357 15.77 4.48 -15.82
CA SER A 357 16.98 5.02 -15.18
C SER A 357 18.13 4.01 -15.20
N VAL A 358 17.86 2.73 -14.95
CA VAL A 358 18.86 1.65 -15.05
C VAL A 358 19.38 1.52 -16.48
N LEU A 359 18.49 1.56 -17.49
CA LEU A 359 18.89 1.50 -18.89
C LEU A 359 19.73 2.72 -19.30
N ALA A 360 19.36 3.93 -18.84
CA ALA A 360 20.10 5.15 -19.10
C ALA A 360 21.51 5.13 -18.47
N VAL A 361 21.63 4.63 -17.23
CA VAL A 361 22.91 4.45 -16.55
C VAL A 361 23.76 3.41 -17.29
N GLY A 362 23.19 2.26 -17.65
CA GLY A 362 23.86 1.23 -18.42
C GLY A 362 24.37 1.75 -19.77
N TRP A 363 23.52 2.48 -20.50
CA TRP A 363 23.88 3.13 -21.76
C TRP A 363 24.99 4.17 -21.58
N PHE A 364 24.94 4.99 -20.52
CA PHE A 364 25.98 5.97 -20.23
C PHE A 364 27.34 5.32 -19.98
N PHE A 365 27.40 4.27 -19.16
CA PHE A 365 28.64 3.53 -18.91
C PHE A 365 29.15 2.83 -20.17
N TRP A 366 28.26 2.22 -20.94
CA TRP A 366 28.62 1.60 -22.22
C TRP A 366 29.22 2.61 -23.19
N ARG A 367 28.56 3.77 -23.38
CA ARG A 367 29.04 4.86 -24.24
C ARG A 367 30.41 5.40 -23.79
N LYS A 368 30.60 5.61 -22.49
CA LYS A 368 31.88 6.08 -21.92
C LYS A 368 33.01 5.07 -22.19
N ASN A 369 32.73 3.78 -22.09
CA ASN A 369 33.72 2.75 -22.37
C ASN A 369 34.06 2.67 -23.87
N GLN A 370 33.06 2.78 -24.76
CA GLN A 370 33.30 2.80 -26.21
C GLN A 370 34.21 3.96 -26.62
N ASN A 371 33.99 5.16 -26.08
CA ASN A 371 34.86 6.31 -26.35
C ASN A 371 36.32 6.04 -25.95
N LYS A 372 36.57 5.40 -24.80
CA LYS A 372 37.93 5.05 -24.36
C LYS A 372 38.62 4.03 -25.27
N ILE A 373 37.87 3.05 -25.78
CA ILE A 373 38.40 2.04 -26.72
C ILE A 373 38.79 2.73 -28.03
N HIS A 374 37.96 3.65 -28.52
CA HIS A 374 38.23 4.36 -29.76
C HIS A 374 39.43 5.33 -29.66
N GLU A 375 39.61 6.02 -28.53
CA GLU A 375 40.81 6.85 -28.30
C GLU A 375 42.11 6.02 -28.31
N LYS A 376 42.10 4.81 -27.74
CA LYS A 376 43.25 3.90 -27.82
C LYS A 376 43.58 3.51 -29.27
N TYR A 377 42.55 3.24 -30.07
CA TYR A 377 42.74 2.98 -31.50
C TYR A 377 43.37 4.17 -32.23
N LYS A 378 42.84 5.39 -32.02
CA LYS A 378 43.40 6.60 -32.62
C LYS A 378 44.89 6.78 -32.29
N ASN A 379 45.28 6.53 -31.04
CA ASN A 379 46.68 6.62 -30.63
C ASN A 379 47.59 5.63 -31.39
N VAL A 380 47.12 4.40 -31.60
CA VAL A 380 47.88 3.40 -32.38
C VAL A 380 48.01 3.85 -33.83
N ILE A 381 46.92 4.35 -34.44
CA ILE A 381 46.96 4.85 -35.83
C ILE A 381 47.88 6.08 -35.96
N ALA A 382 47.83 7.01 -35.00
CA ALA A 382 48.71 8.19 -35.00
C ALA A 382 50.19 7.78 -34.93
N ASN A 383 50.53 6.80 -34.10
CA ASN A 383 51.89 6.28 -34.01
C ASN A 383 52.34 5.63 -35.32
N LEU A 384 51.51 4.77 -35.92
CA LEU A 384 51.81 4.11 -37.20
C LEU A 384 51.97 5.13 -38.34
N LYS A 385 51.14 6.18 -38.35
CA LYS A 385 51.26 7.27 -39.32
C LYS A 385 52.57 8.04 -39.14
N ASN A 386 52.91 8.44 -37.92
CA ASN A 386 54.16 9.15 -37.63
C ASN A 386 55.40 8.32 -38.02
N GLU A 387 55.37 7.00 -37.79
CA GLU A 387 56.45 6.10 -38.20
C GLU A 387 56.55 5.95 -39.73
N ALA A 388 55.43 5.89 -40.44
CA ALA A 388 55.41 5.87 -41.90
C ALA A 388 55.95 7.19 -42.48
N ASP A 389 55.55 8.33 -41.92
CA ASP A 389 56.00 9.66 -42.30
C ASP A 389 57.52 9.84 -42.03
N ALA A 390 58.02 9.32 -40.90
CA ALA A 390 59.45 9.33 -40.56
C ALA A 390 60.31 8.46 -41.50
N LYS A 391 59.79 7.32 -41.98
CA LYS A 391 60.47 6.48 -42.98
C LYS A 391 60.57 7.16 -44.36
N GLN A 392 59.66 8.07 -44.69
CA GLN A 392 59.68 8.81 -45.96
C GLN A 392 60.56 10.08 -45.93
N SER A 393 60.82 10.66 -44.76
CA SER A 393 61.48 11.97 -44.64
C SER A 393 62.97 11.92 -44.27
N GLY A 394 63.59 10.74 -44.23
CA GLY A 394 65.06 10.61 -44.17
C GLY A 394 65.73 11.24 -42.94
N PHE A 395 65.01 11.44 -41.84
CA PHE A 395 65.52 12.07 -40.63
C PHE A 395 65.80 11.02 -39.54
N THR A 396 67.06 10.86 -39.16
CA THR A 396 67.50 10.10 -37.98
C THR A 396 67.05 10.83 -36.71
N LEU A 397 66.19 10.19 -35.91
CA LEU A 397 65.88 10.69 -34.57
C LEU A 397 66.89 10.19 -33.55
N ALA A 398 67.40 11.20 -32.84
CA ALA A 398 68.12 11.25 -31.58
C ALA A 398 67.95 10.06 -30.63
N GLU A 399 69.07 9.71 -30.03
CA GLU A 399 69.23 8.92 -28.82
C GLU A 399 68.33 9.47 -27.70
N THR A 400 67.61 8.58 -27.02
CA THR A 400 66.86 8.90 -25.80
C THR A 400 67.47 8.19 -24.60
N ASP A 401 67.98 9.01 -23.68
CA ASP A 401 68.11 8.85 -22.23
C ASP A 401 68.23 7.43 -21.66
N ASP A 402 69.46 7.06 -21.33
CA ASP A 402 69.78 5.99 -20.40
C ASP A 402 69.40 6.38 -18.96
N LYS A 403 68.37 5.74 -18.41
CA LYS A 403 68.19 5.63 -16.97
C LYS A 403 68.90 4.38 -16.47
N VAL A 404 70.01 4.62 -15.77
CA VAL A 404 70.82 3.63 -15.06
C VAL A 404 69.97 2.91 -13.99
N ALA A 405 69.88 1.59 -14.10
CA ALA A 405 69.39 0.68 -13.06
C ALA A 405 70.42 -0.42 -12.79
N GLU A 406 70.52 -0.82 -11.52
CA GLU A 406 71.67 -1.46 -10.87
C GLU A 406 72.26 -2.74 -11.51
N ASN A 407 73.60 -2.78 -11.46
CA ASN A 407 74.51 -3.85 -11.87
C ASN A 407 74.22 -5.22 -11.24
N THR A 408 74.11 -6.27 -12.06
CA THR A 408 74.34 -7.66 -11.60
C THR A 408 75.16 -8.55 -12.52
N LEU A 409 75.74 -8.03 -13.63
CA LEU A 409 76.70 -8.77 -14.46
C LEU A 409 77.74 -7.79 -15.05
N SER A 410 79.02 -8.02 -14.79
CA SER A 410 80.12 -7.27 -15.44
C SER A 410 80.24 -7.75 -16.89
N ILE A 411 79.45 -7.15 -17.77
CA ILE A 411 79.53 -7.33 -19.23
C ILE A 411 80.39 -6.18 -19.75
N SER A 412 81.44 -6.50 -20.52
CA SER A 412 82.29 -5.48 -21.19
C SER A 412 81.44 -4.63 -22.13
N GLU A 413 81.69 -3.32 -22.13
CA GLU A 413 80.99 -2.33 -22.95
C GLU A 413 81.06 -2.65 -24.45
N ASP A 414 82.20 -3.19 -24.91
CA ASP A 414 82.38 -3.68 -26.28
C ASP A 414 81.45 -4.85 -26.63
N THR A 415 81.24 -5.76 -25.67
CA THR A 415 80.35 -6.92 -25.83
C THR A 415 78.88 -6.49 -25.85
N THR A 416 78.50 -5.53 -25.01
CA THR A 416 77.15 -4.94 -24.99
C THR A 416 76.85 -4.25 -26.32
N THR A 417 77.78 -3.42 -26.81
CA THR A 417 77.65 -2.70 -28.08
C THR A 417 77.49 -3.65 -29.27
N GLU A 418 78.33 -4.69 -29.32
CA GLU A 418 78.25 -5.70 -30.38
C GLU A 418 76.93 -6.51 -30.31
N LEU A 419 76.45 -6.85 -29.11
CA LEU A 419 75.19 -7.57 -28.97
C LEU A 419 73.99 -6.69 -29.35
N LEU A 420 73.99 -5.40 -28.99
CA LEU A 420 72.96 -4.45 -29.40
C LEU A 420 72.92 -4.30 -30.92
N ARG A 421 74.09 -4.23 -31.58
CA ARG A 421 74.16 -4.19 -33.04
C ARG A 421 73.57 -5.45 -33.69
N LYS A 422 73.90 -6.63 -33.15
CA LYS A 422 73.32 -7.91 -33.61
C LYS A 422 71.82 -7.98 -33.35
N LEU A 423 71.34 -7.47 -32.21
CA LEU A 423 69.93 -7.40 -31.86
C LEU A 423 69.15 -6.48 -32.81
N SER A 424 69.68 -5.30 -33.13
CA SER A 424 69.10 -4.39 -34.14
C SER A 424 69.03 -5.02 -35.54
N LYS A 425 70.02 -5.84 -35.91
CA LYS A 425 69.96 -6.63 -37.15
C LYS A 425 68.86 -7.68 -37.09
N PHE A 426 68.67 -8.34 -35.95
CA PHE A 426 67.60 -9.30 -35.76
C PHE A 426 66.22 -8.66 -35.87
N GLU A 427 66.01 -7.51 -35.23
CA GLU A 427 64.77 -6.71 -35.30
C GLU A 427 64.39 -6.38 -36.76
N LYS A 428 65.39 -6.11 -37.63
CA LYS A 428 65.17 -5.82 -39.05
C LYS A 428 65.01 -7.07 -39.93
N SER A 429 65.34 -8.25 -39.43
CA SER A 429 65.44 -9.49 -40.23
C SER A 429 64.16 -10.31 -40.33
N GLU A 430 63.06 -9.85 -39.72
CA GLU A 430 61.77 -10.56 -39.59
C GLU A 430 61.86 -11.96 -38.94
N LYS A 431 63.04 -12.43 -38.53
CA LYS A 431 63.26 -13.74 -37.90
C LYS A 431 62.51 -13.90 -36.57
N PHE A 432 62.08 -12.80 -35.96
CA PHE A 432 61.21 -12.81 -34.78
C PHE A 432 59.81 -13.40 -35.05
N LEU A 433 59.38 -13.51 -36.31
CA LEU A 433 58.10 -14.12 -36.71
C LEU A 433 58.14 -15.66 -36.67
N LYS A 434 59.32 -16.29 -36.59
CA LYS A 434 59.39 -17.75 -36.51
C LYS A 434 58.85 -18.27 -35.18
N LYS A 435 58.05 -19.33 -35.22
CA LYS A 435 57.34 -19.90 -34.06
C LYS A 435 58.29 -20.48 -33.01
N ASP A 436 59.44 -21.00 -33.43
CA ASP A 436 60.49 -21.57 -32.59
C ASP A 436 61.44 -20.52 -31.98
N THR A 437 61.28 -19.24 -32.34
CA THR A 437 62.08 -18.15 -31.75
C THR A 437 61.78 -18.01 -30.26
N ASN A 438 62.75 -18.41 -29.43
CA ASN A 438 62.74 -18.30 -27.99
C ASN A 438 64.10 -17.73 -27.50
N LEU A 439 64.25 -17.48 -26.20
CA LEU A 439 65.45 -16.85 -25.66
C LEU A 439 66.70 -17.65 -26.00
N SER A 440 66.65 -18.98 -25.86
CA SER A 440 67.78 -19.86 -26.16
C SER A 440 68.11 -19.86 -27.65
N SER A 441 67.11 -19.92 -28.53
CA SER A 441 67.35 -19.91 -29.98
C SER A 441 67.93 -18.56 -30.46
N LEU A 442 67.47 -17.43 -29.89
CA LEU A 442 68.02 -16.12 -30.22
C LEU A 442 69.44 -15.95 -29.68
N SER A 443 69.71 -16.37 -28.44
CA SER A 443 71.05 -16.34 -27.86
C SER A 443 72.07 -17.11 -28.69
N ASN A 444 71.71 -18.30 -29.14
CA ASN A 444 72.54 -19.09 -30.05
C ASN A 444 72.78 -18.35 -31.37
N MET A 445 71.73 -17.75 -31.96
CA MET A 445 71.85 -17.02 -33.24
C MET A 445 72.73 -15.77 -33.12
N LEU A 446 72.78 -15.12 -31.95
CA LEU A 446 73.62 -13.94 -31.71
C LEU A 446 75.01 -14.30 -31.16
N ASN A 447 75.32 -15.59 -31.00
CA ASN A 447 76.53 -16.13 -30.37
C ASN A 447 76.76 -15.56 -28.95
N THR A 448 75.74 -15.68 -28.08
CA THR A 448 75.77 -15.25 -26.68
C THR A 448 75.04 -16.26 -25.78
N ASN A 449 75.05 -16.05 -24.46
CA ASN A 449 74.28 -16.87 -23.53
C ASN A 449 72.88 -16.26 -23.23
N PRO A 450 71.86 -17.09 -22.90
CA PRO A 450 70.50 -16.65 -22.55
C PRO A 450 70.41 -15.59 -21.47
N ARG A 451 71.27 -15.69 -20.44
CA ARG A 451 71.28 -14.76 -19.31
C ARG A 451 71.68 -13.36 -19.75
N TYR A 452 72.74 -13.25 -20.56
CA TYR A 452 73.27 -11.98 -21.06
C TYR A 452 72.28 -11.31 -22.01
N LEU A 453 71.69 -12.08 -22.93
CA LEU A 453 70.69 -11.55 -23.84
C LEU A 453 69.43 -11.07 -23.11
N SER A 454 68.94 -11.84 -22.14
CA SER A 454 67.77 -11.42 -21.35
C SER A 454 68.05 -10.16 -20.55
N GLU A 455 69.25 -10.03 -19.98
CA GLU A 455 69.64 -8.85 -19.22
C GLU A 455 69.79 -7.63 -20.13
N ILE A 456 70.45 -7.76 -21.28
CA ILE A 456 70.61 -6.68 -22.26
C ILE A 456 69.25 -6.22 -22.82
N ILE A 457 68.32 -7.13 -23.12
CA ILE A 457 66.97 -6.77 -23.55
C ILE A 457 66.22 -6.06 -22.41
N LYS A 458 66.35 -6.54 -21.17
CA LYS A 458 65.69 -5.93 -20.02
C LYS A 458 66.22 -4.51 -19.76
N GLN A 459 67.54 -4.32 -19.84
CA GLN A 459 68.20 -3.04 -19.60
C GLN A 459 67.93 -2.04 -20.74
N HIS A 460 68.17 -2.42 -22.00
CA HIS A 460 68.13 -1.48 -23.13
C HIS A 460 66.79 -1.44 -23.89
N ARG A 461 65.85 -2.34 -23.58
CA ARG A 461 64.48 -2.32 -24.17
C ARG A 461 63.39 -2.28 -23.11
N GLY A 462 63.74 -2.28 -21.82
CA GLY A 462 62.80 -2.17 -20.69
C GLY A 462 61.80 -3.34 -20.58
N LYS A 463 62.03 -4.44 -21.29
CA LYS A 463 61.07 -5.55 -21.42
C LYS A 463 61.77 -6.88 -21.12
N ASN A 464 61.05 -7.83 -20.51
CA ASN A 464 61.53 -9.21 -20.53
C ASN A 464 61.47 -9.77 -21.96
N PHE A 465 62.25 -10.82 -22.25
CA PHE A 465 62.38 -11.37 -23.60
C PHE A 465 61.02 -11.66 -24.26
N ASN A 466 60.08 -12.27 -23.54
CA ASN A 466 58.76 -12.61 -24.09
C ASN A 466 57.95 -11.36 -24.47
N ASN A 467 57.88 -10.35 -23.60
CA ASN A 467 57.20 -9.09 -23.90
C ASN A 467 57.88 -8.33 -25.03
N TYR A 468 59.22 -8.39 -25.10
CA TYR A 468 59.99 -7.79 -26.19
C TYR A 468 59.67 -8.45 -27.54
N LEU A 469 59.77 -9.78 -27.62
CA LEU A 469 59.48 -10.55 -28.82
C LEU A 469 58.02 -10.35 -29.28
N ASN A 470 57.08 -10.40 -28.33
CA ASN A 470 55.67 -10.17 -28.60
C ASN A 470 55.41 -8.74 -29.07
N GLY A 471 56.06 -7.75 -28.49
CA GLY A 471 55.98 -6.35 -28.93
C GLY A 471 56.40 -6.19 -30.39
N LEU A 472 57.52 -6.80 -30.80
CA LEU A 472 57.97 -6.80 -32.20
C LEU A 472 56.94 -7.45 -33.14
N ARG A 473 56.39 -8.60 -32.75
CA ARG A 473 55.37 -9.31 -33.53
C ARG A 473 54.08 -8.51 -33.69
N ILE A 474 53.58 -7.90 -32.61
CA ILE A 474 52.37 -7.07 -32.66
C ILE A 474 52.61 -5.82 -33.49
N HIS A 475 53.75 -5.15 -33.30
CA HIS A 475 54.12 -3.98 -34.07
C HIS A 475 54.21 -4.27 -35.58
N TYR A 476 54.79 -5.42 -35.94
CA TYR A 476 54.86 -5.88 -37.32
C TYR A 476 53.47 -6.04 -37.94
N ILE A 477 52.56 -6.74 -37.25
CA ILE A 477 51.23 -6.98 -37.80
C ILE A 477 50.37 -5.74 -37.84
N THR A 478 50.49 -4.82 -36.87
CA THR A 478 49.77 -3.55 -36.92
C THR A 478 50.22 -2.71 -38.10
N ASN A 479 51.53 -2.68 -38.39
CA ASN A 479 52.08 -2.03 -39.59
C ASN A 479 51.57 -2.70 -40.88
N LYS A 480 51.60 -4.03 -40.98
CA LYS A 480 51.06 -4.75 -42.16
C LYS A 480 49.56 -4.51 -42.36
N LEU A 481 48.78 -4.51 -41.29
CA LEU A 481 47.34 -4.20 -41.34
C LEU A 481 47.06 -2.76 -41.76
N TYR A 482 47.91 -1.83 -41.35
CA TYR A 482 47.82 -0.42 -41.73
C TYR A 482 48.19 -0.21 -43.21
N GLU A 483 49.37 -0.66 -43.62
CA GLU A 483 49.96 -0.42 -44.95
C GLU A 483 49.33 -1.28 -46.06
N THR A 484 48.90 -2.51 -45.76
CA THR A 484 48.46 -3.49 -46.77
C THR A 484 47.01 -3.93 -46.55
N PRO A 485 46.03 -3.34 -47.25
CA PRO A 485 44.60 -3.63 -47.05
C PRO A 485 44.20 -5.11 -47.15
N VAL A 486 44.87 -5.91 -48.00
CA VAL A 486 44.59 -7.35 -48.14
C VAL A 486 44.73 -8.11 -46.82
N PHE A 487 45.62 -7.67 -45.91
CA PHE A 487 45.78 -8.32 -44.60
C PHE A 487 44.55 -8.19 -43.71
N ARG A 488 43.64 -7.24 -43.99
CA ARG A 488 42.41 -7.01 -43.24
C ARG A 488 41.31 -8.04 -43.57
N GLU A 489 41.49 -8.80 -44.64
CA GLU A 489 40.56 -9.88 -45.05
C GLU A 489 40.94 -11.25 -44.48
N TYR A 490 42.16 -11.39 -43.95
CA TYR A 490 42.57 -12.65 -43.33
C TYR A 490 41.89 -12.89 -41.99
N LYS A 491 41.60 -14.16 -41.70
CA LYS A 491 41.08 -14.59 -40.40
C LYS A 491 42.12 -14.28 -39.31
N ILE A 492 41.65 -13.86 -38.13
CA ILE A 492 42.52 -13.58 -36.96
C ILE A 492 43.45 -14.76 -36.62
N SER A 493 42.97 -16.00 -36.80
CA SER A 493 43.79 -17.21 -36.60
C SER A 493 44.99 -17.26 -37.55
N TYR A 494 44.80 -16.87 -38.82
CA TYR A 494 45.88 -16.79 -39.80
C TYR A 494 46.87 -15.68 -39.44
N LEU A 495 46.38 -14.50 -39.05
CA LEU A 495 47.26 -13.40 -38.63
C LEU A 495 48.11 -13.78 -37.39
N ALA A 496 47.53 -14.52 -36.46
CA ALA A 496 48.25 -15.04 -35.30
C ALA A 496 49.39 -15.98 -35.71
N GLU A 497 49.10 -16.95 -36.58
CA GLU A 497 50.09 -17.89 -37.10
C GLU A 497 51.18 -17.18 -37.92
N PHE A 498 50.77 -16.26 -38.81
CA PHE A 498 51.66 -15.45 -39.64
C PHE A 498 52.67 -14.64 -38.82
N CYS A 499 52.31 -14.25 -37.60
CA CYS A 499 53.19 -13.51 -36.70
C CYS A 499 53.91 -14.37 -35.66
N GLY A 500 53.84 -15.70 -35.78
CA GLY A 500 54.57 -16.64 -34.92
C GLY A 500 53.92 -16.91 -33.57
N PHE A 501 52.63 -16.61 -33.39
CA PHE A 501 51.90 -16.95 -32.17
C PHE A 501 51.40 -18.40 -32.19
N SER A 502 51.33 -19.01 -31.01
CA SER A 502 50.91 -20.40 -30.84
C SER A 502 49.40 -20.62 -31.00
N SER A 503 48.59 -19.61 -30.71
CA SER A 503 47.13 -19.67 -30.87
C SER A 503 46.50 -18.28 -31.11
N ARG A 504 45.27 -18.28 -31.61
CA ARG A 504 44.45 -17.08 -31.82
C ARG A 504 44.19 -16.33 -30.51
N GLU A 505 43.94 -17.05 -29.42
CA GLU A 505 43.61 -16.51 -28.11
C GLU A 505 44.81 -15.78 -27.50
N VAL A 506 45.98 -16.41 -27.56
CA VAL A 506 47.25 -15.82 -27.11
C VAL A 506 47.56 -14.55 -27.91
N PHE A 507 47.41 -14.61 -29.23
CA PHE A 507 47.54 -13.43 -30.09
C PHE A 507 46.57 -12.31 -29.71
N ALA A 508 45.28 -12.61 -29.55
CA ALA A 508 44.27 -11.60 -29.25
C ALA A 508 44.50 -10.91 -27.90
N VAL A 509 44.92 -11.67 -26.88
CA VAL A 509 45.27 -11.13 -25.55
C VAL A 509 46.49 -10.21 -25.64
N ILE A 510 47.55 -10.66 -26.32
CA ILE A 510 48.80 -9.90 -26.46
C ILE A 510 48.59 -8.66 -27.33
N PHE A 511 47.86 -8.79 -28.44
CA PHE A 511 47.50 -7.67 -29.31
C PHE A 511 46.73 -6.60 -28.53
N LYS A 512 45.73 -6.99 -27.72
CA LYS A 512 44.99 -6.05 -26.86
C LYS A 512 45.86 -5.45 -25.76
N LYS A 513 46.82 -6.20 -25.22
CA LYS A 513 47.77 -5.70 -24.22
C LYS A 513 48.69 -4.63 -24.80
N GLU A 514 49.24 -4.84 -26.00
CA GLU A 514 50.18 -3.91 -26.63
C GLU A 514 49.46 -2.71 -27.30
N THR A 515 48.29 -2.91 -27.91
CA THR A 515 47.56 -1.86 -28.67
C THR A 515 46.41 -1.21 -27.91
N GLY A 516 45.96 -1.83 -26.82
CA GLY A 516 44.79 -1.39 -26.05
C GLY A 516 43.43 -1.76 -26.64
N VAL A 517 43.36 -2.33 -27.85
CA VAL A 517 42.13 -2.75 -28.54
C VAL A 517 42.24 -4.18 -29.09
N THR A 518 41.11 -4.86 -29.35
CA THR A 518 41.17 -6.22 -29.91
C THR A 518 41.56 -6.21 -31.39
N PRO A 519 42.15 -7.29 -31.93
CA PRO A 519 42.43 -7.41 -33.37
C PRO A 519 41.20 -7.14 -34.24
N SER A 520 40.04 -7.70 -33.86
CA SER A 520 38.78 -7.50 -34.59
C SER A 520 38.33 -6.04 -34.60
N TYR A 521 38.41 -5.34 -33.45
CA TYR A 521 38.06 -3.92 -33.38
C TYR A 521 39.00 -3.09 -34.25
N PHE A 522 40.31 -3.35 -34.16
CA PHE A 522 41.34 -2.64 -34.93
C PHE A 522 41.14 -2.79 -36.45
N ILE A 523 40.89 -4.02 -36.92
CA ILE A 523 40.64 -4.31 -38.33
C ILE A 523 39.34 -3.67 -38.81
N ASN A 524 38.24 -3.81 -38.05
CA ASN A 524 36.95 -3.23 -38.43
C ASN A 524 37.01 -1.71 -38.52
N GLN A 525 37.71 -1.05 -37.58
CA GLN A 525 37.88 0.39 -37.63
C GLN A 525 38.78 0.83 -38.79
N LEU A 526 39.85 0.10 -39.11
CA LEU A 526 40.66 0.35 -40.30
C LEU A 526 39.88 0.20 -41.62
N LYS A 527 38.93 -0.75 -41.69
CA LYS A 527 38.03 -0.89 -42.85
C LYS A 527 37.08 0.31 -42.97
N LYS A 528 36.52 0.77 -41.85
CA LYS A 528 35.66 1.97 -41.78
C LYS A 528 36.41 3.24 -42.20
N ASP A 529 37.62 3.44 -41.70
CA ASP A 529 38.44 4.62 -42.00
C ASP A 529 38.87 4.68 -43.48
N ASN A 530 38.93 3.53 -44.17
CA ASN A 530 39.23 3.42 -45.60
C ASN A 530 37.98 3.37 -46.51
N GLY A 531 36.78 3.64 -45.98
CA GLY A 531 35.55 3.72 -46.77
C GLY A 531 35.00 2.38 -47.28
N GLN A 532 35.41 1.24 -46.71
CA GLN A 532 34.82 -0.06 -47.02
C GLN A 532 33.63 -0.35 -46.08
N PRO A 533 32.41 -0.62 -46.59
CA PRO A 533 31.25 -0.96 -45.75
C PRO A 533 31.43 -2.31 -45.04
N GLU A 534 30.82 -2.44 -43.85
CA GLU A 534 30.85 -3.65 -43.01
C GLU A 534 30.40 -4.90 -43.78
N VAL A 535 31.21 -5.96 -43.75
CA VAL A 535 30.74 -7.32 -44.10
C VAL A 535 30.11 -7.89 -42.84
N VAL A 536 28.78 -8.10 -42.90
CA VAL A 536 27.93 -8.69 -41.85
C VAL A 536 28.37 -10.10 -41.49
#